data_AF-A0A0A2YLS6-F1
#
_entry.id   AF-A0A0A2YLS6-F1
#
_cell.length_a   1.000
_cell.length_b   1.000
_cell.length_c   1.000
_cell.angle_alpha   90.00
_cell.angle_beta   90.00
_cell.angle_gamma   90.00
#
_symmetry.space_group_name_H-M   'P 1'
#
loop_
_entity.id
_entity.type
_entity.pdbx_description
1 polymer ?
#
loop_
_entity_poly.entity_id
_entity_poly.type
_entity_poly.pdbx_seq_one_letter_code
_entity_poly.pdbx_strand_id
1 'polypeptide(L)'
;MKSELDTSTLSYRDKMAIEEYERLSPRLLYEIIRQDGIEELTRPTKALIFSGITAGLVVTFSFVFKAIFTAYLPKESWSPLVTNMGYTVGFLLVILGRMQLFTENTITTVVPLFNPLTWRKVTAVARLWSIVFVSNLVGTALAALFLQNHQAFNPEFVNAMHEIAMHVKHMTISENILKGIPAGILIASIVWMMPSVNSGKFIMIFFFIYLIALGDFAHVIVGSAEIAYLVFQGEASLYDYFITFLLPTCFGNILGGTVVFTMMIYGQVNQEIEIQAKK
;
A
#
# COMPACT_ATOMS: atom_id res chain seq x y z
N MET A 1 -32.81 26.97 16.38
CA MET A 1 -31.75 26.20 15.70
C MET A 1 -31.62 26.46 14.21
N LYS A 2 -32.58 26.10 13.32
CA LYS A 2 -32.40 26.39 11.87
C LYS A 2 -32.45 27.88 11.51
N SER A 3 -33.09 28.71 12.34
CA SER A 3 -33.13 30.17 12.20
C SER A 3 -31.93 30.90 12.81
N GLU A 4 -30.98 30.18 13.42
CA GLU A 4 -29.76 30.75 14.03
C GLU A 4 -28.50 30.51 13.18
N LEU A 5 -28.65 29.88 12.01
CA LEU A 5 -27.58 29.56 11.07
C LEU A 5 -27.70 30.41 9.79
N ASP A 6 -27.95 31.72 9.95
CA ASP A 6 -27.98 32.64 8.82
C ASP A 6 -26.55 33.01 8.39
N THR A 7 -26.04 32.31 7.37
CA THR A 7 -24.71 32.50 6.77
C THR A 7 -24.64 33.68 5.80
N SER A 8 -25.72 34.45 5.64
CA SER A 8 -25.78 35.59 4.70
C SER A 8 -24.85 36.76 5.08
N THR A 9 -24.34 36.77 6.32
CA THR A 9 -23.45 37.81 6.87
C THR A 9 -21.95 37.52 6.72
N LEU A 10 -21.57 36.37 6.15
CA LEU A 10 -20.16 35.98 6.02
C LEU A 10 -19.43 36.75 4.90
N SER A 11 -18.23 37.26 5.21
CA SER A 11 -17.34 37.93 4.25
C SER A 11 -16.91 36.98 3.12
N TYR A 12 -16.54 37.51 1.95
CA TYR A 12 -15.97 36.71 0.85
C TYR A 12 -14.73 35.90 1.29
N ARG A 13 -13.92 36.46 2.21
CA ARG A 13 -12.80 35.73 2.84
C ARG A 13 -13.25 34.60 3.77
N ASP A 14 -14.37 34.78 4.47
CA ASP A 14 -14.90 33.74 5.36
C ASP A 14 -15.57 32.63 4.55
N LYS A 15 -16.19 32.96 3.41
CA LYS A 15 -16.72 31.98 2.45
C LYS A 15 -15.60 31.18 1.78
N MET A 16 -14.51 31.83 1.37
CA MET A 16 -13.30 31.14 0.88
C MET A 16 -12.63 30.30 1.97
N ALA A 17 -12.57 30.81 3.22
CA ALA A 17 -12.09 30.04 4.35
C ALA A 17 -12.98 28.83 4.65
N ILE A 18 -14.30 28.90 4.41
CA ILE A 18 -15.25 27.78 4.51
C ILE A 18 -15.10 26.80 3.35
N GLU A 19 -14.87 27.26 2.12
CA GLU A 19 -14.52 26.42 0.96
C GLU A 19 -13.19 25.67 1.14
N GLU A 20 -12.21 26.29 1.82
CA GLU A 20 -10.95 25.67 2.23
C GLU A 20 -11.11 24.76 3.48
N TYR A 21 -12.20 24.95 4.25
CA TYR A 21 -12.58 24.19 5.45
C TYR A 21 -13.68 23.13 5.25
N GLU A 22 -14.25 22.95 4.06
CA GLU A 22 -14.99 21.73 3.73
C GLU A 22 -13.98 20.58 3.59
N ARG A 23 -13.36 20.21 4.72
CA ARG A 23 -12.78 18.89 4.93
C ARG A 23 -13.85 17.91 4.48
N LEU A 24 -13.55 17.12 3.45
CA LEU A 24 -14.46 16.11 2.93
C LEU A 24 -15.05 15.34 4.12
N SER A 25 -16.37 15.41 4.28
CA SER A 25 -17.03 14.69 5.37
C SER A 25 -16.66 13.20 5.28
N PRO A 26 -16.58 12.47 6.39
CA PRO A 26 -16.27 11.03 6.38
C PRO A 26 -17.15 10.25 5.40
N ARG A 27 -18.40 10.68 5.25
CA ARG A 27 -19.35 10.16 4.26
C ARG A 27 -18.94 10.45 2.81
N LEU A 28 -18.53 11.68 2.50
CA LEU A 28 -18.09 12.02 1.14
C LEU A 28 -16.79 11.29 0.79
N LEU A 29 -15.88 11.13 1.75
CA LEU A 29 -14.67 10.29 1.58
C LEU A 29 -15.03 8.84 1.29
N TYR A 30 -15.93 8.26 2.08
CA TYR A 30 -16.45 6.92 1.84
C TYR A 30 -17.00 6.79 0.42
N GLU A 31 -17.82 7.74 -0.03
CA GLU A 31 -18.44 7.68 -1.36
C GLU A 31 -17.42 7.83 -2.49
N ILE A 32 -16.41 8.71 -2.36
CA ILE A 32 -15.33 8.85 -3.34
C ILE A 32 -14.59 7.51 -3.48
N ILE A 33 -14.14 6.93 -2.36
CA ILE A 33 -13.40 5.67 -2.37
C ILE A 33 -14.27 4.51 -2.87
N ARG A 34 -15.57 4.52 -2.55
CA ARG A 34 -16.53 3.54 -3.07
C ARG A 34 -16.66 3.63 -4.60
N GLN A 35 -16.68 4.84 -5.16
CA GLN A 35 -16.74 5.03 -6.61
C GLN A 35 -15.43 4.58 -7.27
N ASP A 36 -14.27 5.01 -6.73
CA ASP A 36 -12.96 4.55 -7.18
C ASP A 36 -12.89 3.00 -7.17
N GLY A 37 -13.37 2.38 -6.09
CA GLY A 37 -13.48 0.93 -5.98
C GLY A 37 -14.31 0.26 -7.07
N ILE A 38 -15.41 0.88 -7.51
CA ILE A 38 -16.24 0.36 -8.61
C ILE A 38 -15.48 0.48 -9.94
N GLU A 39 -14.81 1.60 -10.17
CA GLU A 39 -13.97 1.79 -11.36
C GLU A 39 -12.88 0.72 -11.41
N GLU A 40 -12.19 0.48 -10.30
CA GLU A 40 -11.16 -0.56 -10.18
C GLU A 40 -11.72 -1.95 -10.47
N LEU A 41 -12.85 -2.32 -9.83
CA LEU A 41 -13.49 -3.62 -10.02
C LEU A 41 -13.94 -3.89 -11.46
N THR A 42 -14.28 -2.84 -12.21
CA THR A 42 -14.73 -2.93 -13.61
C THR A 42 -13.59 -2.86 -14.63
N ARG A 43 -12.35 -2.61 -14.20
CA ARG A 43 -11.20 -2.55 -15.12
C ARG A 43 -11.06 -3.82 -15.98
N PRO A 44 -10.65 -3.67 -17.25
CA PRO A 44 -10.35 -4.80 -18.12
C PRO A 44 -9.19 -5.65 -17.59
N THR A 45 -9.32 -6.97 -17.65
CA THR A 45 -8.30 -7.93 -17.19
C THR A 45 -6.91 -7.65 -17.76
N LYS A 46 -6.80 -7.32 -19.05
CA LYS A 46 -5.50 -7.00 -19.68
C LYS A 46 -4.85 -5.77 -19.02
N ALA A 47 -5.63 -4.72 -18.74
CA ALA A 47 -5.12 -3.53 -18.08
C ALA A 47 -4.65 -3.82 -16.66
N LEU A 48 -5.37 -4.65 -15.90
CA LEU A 48 -4.97 -5.11 -14.57
C LEU A 48 -3.65 -5.89 -14.62
N ILE A 49 -3.48 -6.80 -15.59
CA ILE A 49 -2.25 -7.59 -15.72
C ILE A 49 -1.04 -6.70 -16.01
N PHE A 50 -1.12 -5.87 -17.06
CA PHE A 50 0.02 -5.02 -17.44
C PHE A 50 0.35 -3.99 -16.35
N SER A 51 -0.67 -3.34 -15.77
CA SER A 51 -0.45 -2.39 -14.68
C SER A 51 0.09 -3.08 -13.42
N GLY A 52 -0.38 -4.29 -13.11
CA GLY A 52 0.10 -5.08 -11.97
C GLY A 52 1.54 -5.57 -12.13
N ILE A 53 1.93 -6.06 -13.30
CA ILE A 53 3.33 -6.43 -13.57
C ILE A 53 4.23 -5.19 -13.47
N THR A 54 3.79 -4.07 -14.04
CA THR A 54 4.53 -2.80 -13.96
C THR A 54 4.67 -2.34 -12.51
N ALA A 55 3.60 -2.40 -11.71
CA ALA A 55 3.67 -2.07 -10.29
C ALA A 55 4.65 -2.98 -9.53
N GLY A 56 4.67 -4.28 -9.80
CA GLY A 56 5.62 -5.21 -9.18
C GLY A 56 7.09 -4.89 -9.53
N LEU A 57 7.37 -4.59 -10.80
CA LEU A 57 8.69 -4.15 -11.25
C LEU A 57 9.10 -2.84 -10.56
N VAL A 58 8.21 -1.83 -10.60
CA VAL A 58 8.50 -0.48 -10.13
C VAL A 58 8.59 -0.41 -8.60
N VAL A 59 7.76 -1.15 -7.86
CA VAL A 59 7.84 -1.16 -6.40
C VAL A 59 9.16 -1.80 -5.91
N THR A 60 9.80 -2.64 -6.73
CA THR A 60 11.14 -3.19 -6.42
C THR A 60 12.21 -2.09 -6.31
N PHE A 61 11.97 -0.88 -6.84
CA PHE A 61 12.85 0.26 -6.55
C PHE A 61 12.93 0.59 -5.07
N SER A 62 11.93 0.24 -4.25
CA SER A 62 12.04 0.33 -2.78
C SER A 62 13.19 -0.51 -2.23
N PHE A 63 13.35 -1.75 -2.72
CA PHE A 63 14.46 -2.63 -2.36
C PHE A 63 15.79 -2.08 -2.89
N VAL A 64 15.83 -1.69 -4.18
CA VAL A 64 17.03 -1.16 -4.83
C VAL A 64 17.54 0.11 -4.14
N PHE A 65 16.71 1.13 -3.93
CA PHE A 65 17.18 2.39 -3.35
C PHE A 65 17.51 2.27 -1.87
N LYS A 66 16.82 1.39 -1.11
CA LYS A 66 17.25 1.05 0.25
C LYS A 66 18.64 0.41 0.24
N ALA A 67 18.90 -0.53 -0.68
CA ALA A 67 20.22 -1.16 -0.82
C ALA A 67 21.30 -0.18 -1.28
N ILE A 68 21.01 0.76 -2.19
CA ILE A 68 21.95 1.83 -2.58
C ILE A 68 22.33 2.63 -1.34
N PHE A 69 21.37 3.08 -0.55
CA PHE A 69 21.68 3.88 0.64
C PHE A 69 22.46 3.07 1.68
N THR A 70 22.10 1.80 1.89
CA THR A 70 22.82 0.90 2.80
C THR A 70 24.27 0.67 2.35
N ALA A 71 24.53 0.61 1.04
CA ALA A 71 25.86 0.39 0.49
C ALA A 71 26.82 1.58 0.69
N TYR A 72 26.29 2.80 0.68
CA TYR A 72 27.10 4.03 0.67
C TYR A 72 27.08 4.81 2.00
N LEU A 73 26.16 4.50 2.91
CA LEU A 73 26.15 5.09 4.24
C LEU A 73 27.03 4.30 5.22
N PRO A 74 27.65 4.97 6.21
CA PRO A 74 28.43 4.29 7.22
C PRO A 74 27.53 3.38 8.09
N LYS A 75 28.10 2.33 8.70
CA LYS A 75 27.36 1.43 9.60
C LYS A 75 27.23 2.02 11.01
N GLU A 76 26.51 3.15 11.11
CA GLU A 76 26.24 3.88 12.34
C GLU A 76 24.79 3.71 12.82
N SER A 77 24.53 3.98 14.11
CA SER A 77 23.19 3.81 14.72
C SER A 77 22.11 4.69 14.11
N TRP A 78 22.48 5.84 13.52
CA TRP A 78 21.55 6.75 12.85
C TRP A 78 21.29 6.38 11.38
N SER A 79 22.14 5.55 10.77
CA SER A 79 22.05 5.21 9.34
C SER A 79 20.71 4.57 8.93
N PRO A 80 20.06 3.73 9.76
CA PRO A 80 18.70 3.26 9.49
C PRO A 80 17.67 4.38 9.25
N LEU A 81 17.86 5.57 9.84
CA LEU A 81 16.97 6.71 9.62
C LEU A 81 17.06 7.23 8.18
N VAL A 82 18.22 7.13 7.54
CA VAL A 82 18.41 7.60 6.16
C VAL A 82 18.18 6.47 5.16
N THR A 83 18.74 5.28 5.41
CA THR A 83 18.60 4.11 4.50
C THR A 83 17.14 3.74 4.25
N ASN A 84 16.28 3.81 5.27
CA ASN A 84 14.85 3.52 5.13
C ASN A 84 14.09 4.56 4.28
N MET A 85 14.63 5.75 4.03
CA MET A 85 14.05 6.69 3.06
C MET A 85 14.10 6.11 1.64
N GLY A 86 15.12 5.31 1.31
CA GLY A 86 15.23 4.63 0.01
C GLY A 86 14.05 3.68 -0.26
N TYR A 87 13.47 3.09 0.79
CA TYR A 87 12.29 2.22 0.68
C TYR A 87 11.04 2.95 0.18
N THR A 88 10.99 4.28 0.30
CA THR A 88 9.82 5.06 -0.14
C THR A 88 9.73 5.18 -1.66
N VAL A 89 10.84 5.04 -2.38
CA VAL A 89 10.96 5.38 -3.80
C VAL A 89 10.00 4.54 -4.66
N GLY A 90 9.99 3.22 -4.49
CA GLY A 90 9.12 2.33 -5.26
C GLY A 90 7.63 2.64 -5.06
N PHE A 91 7.22 2.91 -3.82
CA PHE A 91 5.83 3.29 -3.52
C PHE A 91 5.44 4.65 -4.10
N LEU A 92 6.34 5.65 -4.03
CA LEU A 92 6.08 6.95 -4.65
C LEU A 92 5.83 6.80 -6.15
N LEU A 93 6.64 6.01 -6.84
CA LEU A 93 6.48 5.74 -8.27
C LEU A 93 5.17 5.01 -8.58
N VAL A 94 4.83 3.98 -7.81
CA VAL A 94 3.62 3.17 -8.02
C VAL A 94 2.35 3.97 -7.74
N ILE A 95 2.27 4.62 -6.58
CA ILE A 95 1.06 5.33 -6.13
C ILE A 95 0.84 6.60 -6.96
N LEU A 96 1.87 7.42 -7.17
CA LEU A 96 1.73 8.62 -8.01
C LEU A 96 1.54 8.26 -9.50
N GLY A 97 2.10 7.12 -9.93
CA GLY A 97 1.89 6.55 -11.26
C GLY A 97 0.54 5.85 -11.45
N ARG A 98 -0.30 5.77 -10.41
CA ARG A 98 -1.61 5.08 -10.42
C ARG A 98 -1.53 3.64 -10.96
N MET A 99 -0.47 2.93 -10.59
CA MET A 99 -0.27 1.53 -10.99
C MET A 99 -1.03 0.60 -10.04
N GLN A 100 -1.35 -0.60 -10.51
CA GLN A 100 -2.14 -1.56 -9.73
C GLN A 100 -1.27 -2.28 -8.70
N LEU A 101 -1.28 -1.81 -7.45
CA LEU A 101 -0.66 -2.49 -6.33
C LEU A 101 -1.72 -3.25 -5.51
N PHE A 102 -1.44 -4.50 -5.17
CA PHE A 102 -2.37 -5.35 -4.44
C PHE A 102 -2.78 -4.75 -3.07
N THR A 103 -1.81 -4.25 -2.31
CA THR A 103 -2.04 -3.75 -0.94
C THR A 103 -2.88 -2.49 -0.90
N GLU A 104 -2.79 -1.63 -1.92
CA GLU A 104 -3.65 -0.46 -2.10
C GLU A 104 -5.12 -0.85 -2.33
N ASN A 105 -5.34 -1.91 -3.11
CA ASN A 105 -6.67 -2.39 -3.46
C ASN A 105 -7.43 -3.04 -2.30
N THR A 106 -6.78 -3.34 -1.16
CA THR A 106 -7.41 -4.01 -0.01
C THR A 106 -8.56 -3.20 0.61
N ILE A 107 -8.45 -1.87 0.67
CA ILE A 107 -9.57 -1.01 1.07
C ILE A 107 -10.42 -0.66 -0.13
N THR A 108 -9.82 -0.10 -1.18
CA THR A 108 -10.54 0.51 -2.31
C THR A 108 -11.59 -0.42 -2.89
N THR A 109 -11.29 -1.72 -2.98
CA THR A 109 -12.23 -2.71 -3.55
C THR A 109 -13.15 -3.38 -2.52
N VAL A 110 -12.86 -3.25 -1.22
CA VAL A 110 -13.72 -3.75 -0.14
C VAL A 110 -14.81 -2.73 0.23
N VAL A 111 -14.55 -1.44 0.10
CA VAL A 111 -15.57 -0.38 0.35
C VAL A 111 -16.86 -0.62 -0.46
N PRO A 112 -16.82 -0.94 -1.77
CA PRO A 112 -18.00 -1.25 -2.56
C PRO A 112 -18.79 -2.49 -2.11
N LEU A 113 -18.20 -3.39 -1.31
CA LEU A 113 -18.88 -4.57 -0.80
C LEU A 113 -19.97 -4.22 0.21
N PHE A 114 -19.83 -3.10 0.92
CA PHE A 114 -20.83 -2.63 1.88
C PHE A 114 -22.10 -2.17 1.15
N ASN A 115 -23.27 -2.53 1.71
CA ASN A 115 -24.61 -2.02 1.36
C ASN A 115 -24.96 -1.93 -0.16
N PRO A 116 -25.47 -3.01 -0.80
CA PRO A 116 -25.60 -4.38 -0.32
C PRO A 116 -24.40 -5.24 -0.69
N LEU A 117 -24.09 -6.22 0.16
CA LEU A 117 -23.17 -7.31 -0.15
C LEU A 117 -23.83 -8.24 -1.17
N THR A 118 -23.17 -8.47 -2.30
CA THR A 118 -23.66 -9.39 -3.34
C THR A 118 -22.55 -10.32 -3.80
N TRP A 119 -22.90 -11.54 -4.18
CA TRP A 119 -21.96 -12.52 -4.73
C TRP A 119 -21.20 -11.99 -5.94
N ARG A 120 -21.86 -11.20 -6.81
CA ARG A 120 -21.22 -10.55 -7.96
C ARG A 120 -20.08 -9.63 -7.53
N LYS A 121 -20.28 -8.79 -6.50
CA LYS A 121 -19.22 -7.91 -6.00
C LYS A 121 -18.07 -8.69 -5.36
N VAL A 122 -18.38 -9.73 -4.56
CA VAL A 122 -17.36 -10.61 -3.96
C VAL A 122 -16.51 -11.28 -5.03
N THR A 123 -17.13 -11.83 -6.08
CA THR A 123 -16.40 -12.46 -7.19
C THR A 123 -15.55 -11.45 -7.97
N ALA A 124 -16.00 -10.19 -8.10
CA ALA A 124 -15.24 -9.13 -8.74
C ALA A 124 -14.00 -8.73 -7.92
N VAL A 125 -14.13 -8.65 -6.59
CA VAL A 125 -13.01 -8.40 -5.67
C VAL A 125 -12.01 -9.53 -5.75
N ALA A 126 -12.45 -10.78 -5.62
CA ALA A 126 -11.59 -11.95 -5.72
C ALA A 126 -10.84 -11.99 -7.07
N ARG A 127 -11.55 -11.72 -8.18
CA ARG A 127 -10.95 -11.61 -9.52
C ARG A 127 -9.84 -10.56 -9.55
N LEU A 128 -10.12 -9.34 -9.08
CA LEU A 128 -9.15 -8.25 -9.10
C LEU A 128 -7.95 -8.58 -8.22
N TRP A 129 -8.18 -8.99 -6.97
CA TRP A 129 -7.13 -9.35 -6.02
C TRP A 129 -6.22 -10.43 -6.58
N SER A 130 -6.77 -11.53 -7.10
CA SER A 130 -5.96 -12.60 -7.68
C SER A 130 -5.13 -12.14 -8.87
N ILE A 131 -5.73 -11.37 -9.80
CA ILE A 131 -5.00 -10.87 -10.98
C ILE A 131 -3.87 -9.94 -10.56
N VAL A 132 -4.18 -8.93 -9.74
CA VAL A 132 -3.21 -7.90 -9.35
C VAL A 132 -2.11 -8.50 -8.49
N PHE A 133 -2.45 -9.35 -7.52
CA PHE A 133 -1.48 -10.02 -6.66
C PHE A 133 -0.50 -10.87 -7.48
N VAL A 134 -1.01 -11.78 -8.33
CA VAL A 134 -0.15 -12.62 -9.18
C VAL A 134 0.69 -11.77 -10.13
N SER A 135 0.10 -10.72 -10.72
CA SER A 135 0.82 -9.82 -11.63
C SER A 135 1.94 -9.06 -10.90
N ASN A 136 1.70 -8.57 -9.69
CA ASN A 136 2.72 -7.95 -8.85
C ASN A 136 3.86 -8.94 -8.55
N LEU A 137 3.55 -10.19 -8.16
CA LEU A 137 4.56 -11.22 -7.88
C LEU A 137 5.40 -11.57 -9.11
N VAL A 138 4.78 -11.62 -10.30
CA VAL A 138 5.51 -11.79 -11.56
C VAL A 138 6.44 -10.61 -11.79
N GLY A 139 5.97 -9.38 -11.59
CA GLY A 139 6.80 -8.17 -11.71
C GLY A 139 8.00 -8.18 -10.75
N THR A 140 7.78 -8.55 -9.48
CA THR A 140 8.86 -8.60 -8.48
C THR A 140 9.84 -9.74 -8.78
N ALA A 141 9.37 -10.88 -9.26
CA ALA A 141 10.23 -11.99 -9.69
C ALA A 141 11.09 -11.60 -10.91
N LEU A 142 10.52 -10.90 -11.89
CA LEU A 142 11.27 -10.39 -13.05
C LEU A 142 12.34 -9.37 -12.63
N ALA A 143 12.00 -8.46 -11.72
CA ALA A 143 12.98 -7.52 -11.17
C ALA A 143 14.09 -8.23 -10.39
N ALA A 144 13.74 -9.17 -9.51
CA ALA A 144 14.70 -9.96 -8.75
C ALA A 144 15.62 -10.80 -9.64
N LEU A 145 15.10 -11.33 -10.76
CA LEU A 145 15.89 -12.04 -11.76
C LEU A 145 16.86 -11.09 -12.48
N PHE A 146 16.41 -9.88 -12.83
CA PHE A 146 17.29 -8.86 -13.41
C PHE A 146 18.42 -8.45 -12.45
N LEU A 147 18.13 -8.37 -11.15
CA LEU A 147 19.13 -8.05 -10.12
C LEU A 147 20.21 -9.12 -9.94
N GLN A 148 20.05 -10.33 -10.50
CA GLN A 148 21.10 -11.38 -10.50
C GLN A 148 22.29 -11.05 -11.39
N ASN A 149 22.21 -10.01 -12.24
CA ASN A 149 23.32 -9.57 -13.08
C ASN A 149 24.38 -8.82 -12.24
N HIS A 150 24.94 -9.46 -11.21
CA HIS A 150 25.85 -8.83 -10.23
C HIS A 150 27.07 -8.16 -10.87
N GLN A 151 27.55 -8.68 -12.01
CA GLN A 151 28.67 -8.09 -12.75
C GLN A 151 28.36 -6.69 -13.32
N ALA A 152 27.08 -6.36 -13.48
CA ALA A 152 26.64 -5.04 -13.91
C ALA A 152 26.57 -4.02 -12.76
N PHE A 153 26.82 -4.45 -11.52
CA PHE A 153 26.64 -3.64 -10.32
C PHE A 153 27.89 -3.63 -9.43
N ASN A 154 27.99 -2.59 -8.59
CA ASN A 154 29.08 -2.46 -7.64
C ASN A 154 28.97 -3.52 -6.50
N PRO A 155 30.05 -4.17 -6.04
CA PRO A 155 29.97 -5.21 -5.00
C PRO A 155 29.33 -4.75 -3.70
N GLU A 156 29.54 -3.49 -3.27
CA GLU A 156 28.92 -2.95 -2.05
C GLU A 156 27.39 -2.92 -2.16
N PHE A 157 26.87 -2.60 -3.34
CA PHE A 157 25.42 -2.61 -3.60
C PHE A 157 24.85 -4.03 -3.61
N VAL A 158 25.55 -4.98 -4.25
CA VAL A 158 25.15 -6.39 -4.25
C VAL A 158 25.13 -6.97 -2.83
N ASN A 159 26.15 -6.65 -2.02
CA ASN A 159 26.21 -7.04 -0.62
C ASN A 159 25.06 -6.42 0.20
N ALA A 160 24.75 -5.14 -0.01
CA ALA A 160 23.64 -4.48 0.67
C ALA A 160 22.27 -5.10 0.31
N MET A 161 22.06 -5.44 -0.98
CA MET A 161 20.85 -6.18 -1.40
C MET A 161 20.74 -7.53 -0.69
N HIS A 162 21.85 -8.26 -0.62
CA HIS A 162 21.90 -9.54 0.07
C HIS A 162 21.63 -9.40 1.58
N GLU A 163 22.26 -8.44 2.27
CA GLU A 163 22.03 -8.16 3.69
C GLU A 163 20.54 -7.85 3.98
N ILE A 164 19.91 -6.99 3.16
CA ILE A 164 18.49 -6.64 3.30
C ILE A 164 17.59 -7.86 3.07
N ALA A 165 17.85 -8.63 2.02
CA ALA A 165 17.03 -9.80 1.71
C ALA A 165 17.15 -10.90 2.78
N MET A 166 18.36 -11.10 3.32
CA MET A 166 18.60 -12.06 4.40
C MET A 166 17.86 -11.69 5.68
N HIS A 167 17.77 -10.40 6.01
CA HIS A 167 16.95 -9.91 7.14
C HIS A 167 15.49 -10.36 7.00
N VAL A 168 14.90 -10.25 5.81
CA VAL A 168 13.51 -10.68 5.57
C VAL A 168 13.37 -12.20 5.66
N LYS A 169 14.34 -12.95 5.12
CA LYS A 169 14.33 -14.42 5.17
C LYS A 169 14.31 -14.95 6.60
N HIS A 170 14.99 -14.28 7.53
CA HIS A 170 15.08 -14.70 8.92
C HIS A 170 13.82 -14.42 9.76
N MET A 171 12.85 -13.67 9.23
CA MET A 171 11.58 -13.47 9.93
C MET A 171 10.78 -14.76 10.00
N THR A 172 10.30 -15.08 11.20
CA THR A 172 9.39 -16.21 11.45
C THR A 172 7.99 -15.95 10.88
N ILE A 173 7.19 -17.00 10.76
CA ILE A 173 5.77 -16.92 10.35
C ILE A 173 5.00 -15.91 11.22
N SER A 174 5.18 -15.98 12.55
CA SER A 174 4.52 -15.07 13.49
C SER A 174 4.97 -13.62 13.32
N GLU A 175 6.27 -13.39 13.12
CA GLU A 175 6.79 -12.04 12.91
C GLU A 175 6.26 -11.44 11.61
N ASN A 176 6.22 -12.22 10.52
CA ASN A 176 5.64 -11.78 9.24
C ASN A 176 4.16 -11.38 9.36
N ILE A 177 3.36 -12.12 10.14
CA ILE A 177 1.96 -11.74 10.42
C ILE A 177 1.91 -10.44 11.23
N LEU A 178 2.60 -10.41 12.38
CA LEU A 178 2.54 -9.28 13.32
C LEU A 178 3.06 -7.98 12.71
N LYS A 179 4.14 -8.06 11.93
CA LYS A 179 4.70 -6.92 11.18
C LYS A 179 3.88 -6.57 9.95
N GLY A 180 3.15 -7.53 9.37
CA GLY A 180 2.27 -7.28 8.22
C GLY A 180 1.02 -6.46 8.57
N ILE A 181 0.47 -6.60 9.78
CA ILE A 181 -0.72 -5.85 10.23
C ILE A 181 -0.50 -4.32 10.19
N PRO A 182 0.51 -3.74 10.87
CA PRO A 182 0.70 -2.30 10.86
C PRO A 182 1.08 -1.76 9.48
N ALA A 183 1.81 -2.52 8.64
CA ALA A 183 2.04 -2.15 7.24
C ALA A 183 0.71 -2.02 6.48
N GLY A 184 -0.19 -3.00 6.64
CA GLY A 184 -1.54 -2.96 6.05
C GLY A 184 -2.33 -1.73 6.49
N ILE A 185 -2.31 -1.41 7.78
CA ILE A 185 -2.99 -0.23 8.36
C ILE A 185 -2.47 1.09 7.77
N LEU A 186 -1.14 1.23 7.65
CA LEU A 186 -0.53 2.46 7.15
C LEU A 186 -0.79 2.67 5.66
N ILE A 187 -0.75 1.61 4.84
CA ILE A 187 -1.11 1.67 3.41
C ILE A 187 -2.58 2.01 3.24
N ALA A 188 -3.45 1.36 4.01
CA ALA A 188 -4.87 1.70 4.10
C ALA A 188 -5.12 3.17 4.41
N SER A 189 -4.36 3.72 5.36
CA SER A 189 -4.48 5.13 5.77
C SER A 189 -4.09 6.08 4.64
N ILE A 190 -3.05 5.76 3.86
CA ILE A 190 -2.67 6.53 2.66
C ILE A 190 -3.84 6.59 1.67
N VAL A 191 -4.44 5.44 1.36
CA VAL A 191 -5.59 5.35 0.44
C VAL A 191 -6.77 6.17 0.93
N TRP A 192 -7.10 6.05 2.22
CA TRP A 192 -8.20 6.78 2.84
C TRP A 192 -8.00 8.30 2.82
N MET A 193 -6.77 8.75 3.06
CA MET A 193 -6.43 10.17 3.09
C MET A 193 -6.22 10.77 1.71
N MET A 194 -6.00 9.95 0.68
CA MET A 194 -5.67 10.39 -0.69
C MET A 194 -6.66 11.40 -1.29
N PRO A 195 -7.99 11.26 -1.13
CA PRO A 195 -8.95 12.22 -1.66
C PRO A 195 -8.91 13.58 -0.94
N SER A 196 -8.52 13.60 0.34
CA SER A 196 -8.46 14.81 1.17
C SER A 196 -7.21 15.66 0.95
N VAL A 197 -6.19 15.11 0.26
CA VAL A 197 -4.89 15.76 0.12
C VAL A 197 -4.74 16.33 -1.29
N ASN A 198 -5.02 17.63 -1.44
CA ASN A 198 -4.87 18.35 -2.71
C ASN A 198 -3.40 18.63 -3.04
N SER A 199 -2.66 19.23 -2.11
CA SER A 199 -1.22 19.45 -2.18
C SER A 199 -0.51 18.59 -1.11
N GLY A 200 0.66 18.05 -1.42
CA GLY A 200 1.46 17.27 -0.46
C GLY A 200 1.28 15.75 -0.49
N LYS A 201 0.65 15.17 -1.54
CA LYS A 201 0.56 13.70 -1.72
C LYS A 201 1.92 13.01 -1.63
N PHE A 202 2.95 13.61 -2.23
CA PHE A 202 4.33 13.15 -2.13
C PHE A 202 4.79 13.02 -0.68
N ILE A 203 4.60 14.06 0.14
CA ILE A 203 5.05 14.09 1.53
C ILE A 203 4.29 13.06 2.37
N MET A 204 2.97 12.95 2.16
CA MET A 204 2.15 11.96 2.86
C MET A 204 2.60 10.53 2.54
N ILE A 205 2.73 10.19 1.24
CA ILE A 205 3.18 8.86 0.83
C ILE A 205 4.58 8.59 1.36
N PHE A 206 5.51 9.53 1.19
CA PHE A 206 6.87 9.42 1.70
C PHE A 206 6.86 9.14 3.21
N PHE A 207 6.14 9.93 4.00
CA PHE A 207 6.13 9.83 5.45
C PHE A 207 5.57 8.48 5.93
N PHE A 208 4.42 8.05 5.42
CA PHE A 208 3.80 6.80 5.87
C PHE A 208 4.61 5.57 5.43
N ILE A 209 5.14 5.56 4.19
CA ILE A 209 5.99 4.46 3.73
C ILE A 209 7.34 4.46 4.47
N TYR A 210 7.87 5.63 4.81
CA TYR A 210 9.07 5.75 5.64
C TYR A 210 8.83 5.17 7.04
N LEU A 211 7.66 5.41 7.66
CA LEU A 211 7.29 4.79 8.93
C LEU A 211 7.16 3.27 8.83
N ILE A 212 6.64 2.73 7.72
CA ILE A 212 6.62 1.29 7.45
C ILE A 212 8.05 0.72 7.46
N ALA A 213 8.96 1.38 6.75
CA ALA A 213 10.35 0.95 6.66
C ALA A 213 11.10 1.08 8.00
N LEU A 214 10.92 2.20 8.72
CA LEU A 214 11.51 2.42 10.04
C LEU A 214 11.00 1.45 11.09
N GLY A 215 9.70 1.16 11.07
CA GLY A 215 9.07 0.20 11.97
C GLY A 215 9.42 -1.26 11.67
N ASP A 216 10.21 -1.51 10.63
CA ASP A 216 10.55 -2.84 10.13
C ASP A 216 9.28 -3.67 9.86
N PHE A 217 8.24 -3.02 9.33
CA PHE A 217 6.96 -3.65 9.03
C PHE A 217 7.01 -4.38 7.68
N ALA A 218 6.41 -5.56 7.64
CA ALA A 218 6.52 -6.48 6.51
C ALA A 218 5.50 -6.12 5.42
N HIS A 219 5.97 -5.79 4.22
CA HIS A 219 5.12 -5.54 3.06
C HIS A 219 5.25 -6.69 2.05
N VAL A 220 4.13 -7.33 1.74
CA VAL A 220 4.10 -8.58 0.96
C VAL A 220 4.72 -8.43 -0.42
N ILE A 221 4.49 -7.33 -1.13
CA ILE A 221 4.98 -7.20 -2.53
C ILE A 221 6.47 -6.82 -2.57
N VAL A 222 6.94 -5.90 -1.73
CA VAL A 222 8.37 -5.54 -1.74
C VAL A 222 9.22 -6.68 -1.20
N GLY A 223 8.79 -7.30 -0.10
CA GLY A 223 9.49 -8.47 0.43
C GLY A 223 9.44 -9.67 -0.52
N SER A 224 8.47 -9.74 -1.43
CA SER A 224 8.48 -10.72 -2.51
C SER A 224 9.65 -10.53 -3.46
N ALA A 225 10.06 -9.29 -3.77
CA ALA A 225 11.27 -9.05 -4.56
C ALA A 225 12.55 -9.45 -3.77
N GLU A 226 12.58 -9.13 -2.48
CA GLU A 226 13.71 -9.42 -1.58
C GLU A 226 13.92 -10.94 -1.42
N ILE A 227 12.88 -11.72 -1.10
CA ILE A 227 13.02 -13.18 -0.97
C ILE A 227 13.20 -13.85 -2.34
N ALA A 228 12.53 -13.37 -3.41
CA ALA A 228 12.77 -13.91 -4.75
C ALA A 228 14.22 -13.78 -5.18
N TYR A 229 14.87 -12.67 -4.81
CA TYR A 229 16.31 -12.45 -5.06
C TYR A 229 17.16 -13.55 -4.42
N LEU A 230 16.90 -13.93 -3.16
CA LEU A 230 17.61 -15.06 -2.51
C LEU A 230 17.23 -16.43 -3.07
N VAL A 231 15.98 -16.62 -3.50
CA VAL A 231 15.55 -17.87 -4.14
C VAL A 231 16.34 -18.09 -5.44
N PHE A 232 16.51 -17.05 -6.25
CA PHE A 232 17.30 -17.14 -7.48
C PHE A 232 18.80 -17.34 -7.23
N GLN A 233 19.31 -16.89 -6.08
CA GLN A 233 20.69 -17.18 -5.64
C GLN A 233 20.86 -18.60 -5.09
N GLY A 234 19.77 -19.32 -4.81
CA GLY A 234 19.80 -20.64 -4.16
C GLY A 234 19.96 -20.57 -2.63
N GLU A 235 19.82 -19.39 -2.03
CA GLU A 235 20.01 -19.16 -0.60
C GLU A 235 18.70 -19.16 0.21
N ALA A 236 17.55 -19.10 -0.47
CA ALA A 236 16.23 -19.33 0.10
C ALA A 236 15.50 -20.40 -0.70
N SER A 237 14.70 -21.21 -0.01
CA SER A 237 13.85 -22.20 -0.65
C SER A 237 12.50 -21.60 -1.08
N LEU A 238 11.78 -22.30 -1.97
CA LEU A 238 10.38 -21.94 -2.26
C LEU A 238 9.48 -22.07 -1.02
N TYR A 239 9.85 -22.90 -0.05
CA TYR A 239 9.15 -22.99 1.23
C TYR A 239 9.32 -21.69 2.03
N ASP A 240 10.55 -21.17 2.12
CA ASP A 240 10.83 -19.89 2.78
C ASP A 240 10.04 -18.76 2.12
N TYR A 241 9.98 -18.77 0.78
CA TYR A 241 9.22 -17.78 0.02
C TYR A 241 7.72 -17.88 0.28
N PHE A 242 7.09 -19.03 -0.03
CA PHE A 242 5.62 -19.12 -0.04
C PHE A 242 5.03 -19.28 1.37
N ILE A 243 5.63 -20.13 2.20
CA ILE A 243 5.03 -20.55 3.48
C ILE A 243 5.50 -19.67 4.63
N THR A 244 6.79 -19.33 4.69
CA THR A 244 7.34 -18.54 5.80
C THR A 244 7.07 -17.05 5.63
N PHE A 245 7.25 -16.52 4.41
CA PHE A 245 7.15 -15.10 4.12
C PHE A 245 5.81 -14.68 3.48
N LEU A 246 5.49 -15.20 2.29
CA LEU A 246 4.45 -14.63 1.42
C LEU A 246 3.05 -14.75 2.02
N LEU A 247 2.60 -15.97 2.34
CA LEU A 247 1.26 -16.19 2.88
C LEU A 247 1.06 -15.49 4.23
N PRO A 248 1.98 -15.59 5.20
CA PRO A 248 1.82 -14.93 6.50
C PRO A 248 1.82 -13.40 6.40
N THR A 249 2.72 -12.81 5.60
CA THR A 249 2.77 -11.35 5.38
C THR A 249 1.53 -10.86 4.64
N CYS A 250 1.08 -11.59 3.61
CA CYS A 250 -0.14 -11.27 2.86
C CYS A 250 -1.35 -11.24 3.80
N PHE A 251 -1.49 -12.26 4.66
CA PHE A 251 -2.55 -12.32 5.66
C PHE A 251 -2.49 -11.12 6.61
N GLY A 252 -1.31 -10.79 7.14
CA GLY A 252 -1.12 -9.61 7.99
C GLY A 252 -1.51 -8.31 7.29
N ASN A 253 -1.06 -8.10 6.05
CA ASN A 253 -1.38 -6.89 5.26
C ASN A 253 -2.89 -6.78 4.97
N ILE A 254 -3.56 -7.86 4.57
CA ILE A 254 -5.02 -7.87 4.35
C ILE A 254 -5.74 -7.57 5.66
N LEU A 255 -5.36 -8.24 6.76
CA LEU A 255 -5.99 -8.04 8.06
C LEU A 255 -5.85 -6.58 8.50
N GLY A 256 -4.65 -6.02 8.45
CA GLY A 256 -4.42 -4.61 8.79
C GLY A 256 -5.19 -3.64 7.89
N GLY A 257 -5.14 -3.84 6.58
CA GLY A 257 -5.80 -2.97 5.60
C GLY A 257 -7.33 -2.98 5.73
N THR A 258 -7.92 -4.14 6.03
CA THR A 258 -9.38 -4.27 6.13
C THR A 258 -9.95 -3.95 7.52
N VAL A 259 -9.21 -4.22 8.61
CA VAL A 259 -9.70 -4.10 9.99
C VAL A 259 -9.94 -2.65 10.40
N VAL A 260 -8.95 -1.77 10.22
CA VAL A 260 -9.08 -0.35 10.62
C VAL A 260 -10.24 0.31 9.90
N PHE A 261 -10.44 -0.06 8.63
CA PHE A 261 -11.52 0.49 7.83
C PHE A 261 -12.89 -0.04 8.21
N THR A 262 -13.01 -1.35 8.49
CA THR A 262 -14.25 -1.95 9.00
C THR A 262 -14.67 -1.29 10.31
N MET A 263 -13.71 -1.01 11.21
CA MET A 263 -13.98 -0.28 12.46
C MET A 263 -14.38 1.18 12.21
N MET A 264 -13.73 1.87 11.27
CA MET A 264 -14.01 3.28 10.95
C MET A 264 -15.40 3.46 10.31
N ILE A 265 -15.78 2.63 9.32
CA ILE A 265 -17.13 2.66 8.73
C ILE A 265 -18.19 2.42 9.80
N TYR A 266 -17.99 1.37 10.62
CA TYR A 266 -18.97 0.99 11.63
C TYR A 266 -19.18 2.09 12.67
N GLY A 267 -18.11 2.77 13.07
CA GLY A 267 -18.15 3.84 14.08
C GLY A 267 -18.64 5.19 13.57
N GLN A 268 -18.28 5.59 12.34
CA GLN A 268 -18.50 6.97 11.85
C GLN A 268 -19.62 7.08 10.80
N VAL A 269 -19.78 6.08 9.94
CA VAL A 269 -20.56 6.22 8.70
C VAL A 269 -21.90 5.48 8.78
N ASN A 270 -22.00 4.38 9.53
CA ASN A 270 -23.23 3.58 9.61
C ASN A 270 -24.44 4.37 10.12
N GLN A 271 -24.27 5.25 11.12
CA GLN A 271 -25.37 6.07 11.64
C GLN A 271 -25.88 7.07 10.58
N GLU A 272 -24.99 7.63 9.76
CA GLU A 272 -25.35 8.60 8.72
C GLU A 272 -25.99 7.96 7.49
N ILE A 273 -25.59 6.74 7.13
CA ILE A 273 -26.19 5.97 6.02
C ILE A 273 -27.61 5.49 6.38
N GLU A 274 -27.83 4.99 7.60
CA GLU A 274 -29.16 4.51 8.03
C GLU A 274 -30.21 5.63 8.11
N ILE A 275 -29.81 6.86 8.46
CA ILE A 275 -30.71 8.02 8.55
C ILE A 275 -31.31 8.39 7.18
N GLN A 276 -30.61 8.08 6.08
CA GLN A 276 -31.08 8.39 4.73
C GLN A 276 -31.84 7.24 4.06
N ALA A 277 -31.56 5.98 4.38
CA ALA A 277 -32.38 4.86 3.92
C ALA A 277 -33.83 4.89 4.47
N LYS A 278 -34.05 5.68 5.53
CA LYS A 278 -35.36 5.93 6.16
C LYS A 278 -36.04 7.23 5.70
N LYS A 279 -35.43 7.99 4.79
CA LYS A 279 -36.02 9.20 4.16
C LYS A 279 -36.37 8.91 2.70
#